data_AF-A0A158AKQ6-F1
#
_entry.id   AF-A0A158AKQ6-F1
#
_cell.length_a   1.000
_cell.length_b   1.000
_cell.length_c   1.000
_cell.angle_alpha   90.00
_cell.angle_beta   90.00
_cell.angle_gamma   90.00
#
_symmetry.space_group_name_H-M   'P 1'
#
loop_
_entity.id
_entity.type
_entity.pdbx_description
1 polymer ?
#
loop_
_entity_poly.entity_id
_entity_poly.type
_entity_poly.pdbx_seq_one_letter_code
_entity_poly.pdbx_strand_id
1 'polypeptide(L)'
;MEPSTHPSGTVVSTLPVVLVHSEGRKAAQAGHEIGTLWELARQIAELKGTRLAGEFDANAGYPAHRYLIPNDTLTLAQARTLGVRSERDLFGGVVPFPFVATKVIAHRLPDNAQGAPTGWSREFAENTVKVTLPGYSAFSRDDARNAARRLWQEGRVRIKRPYGIGGAGQALVADMDELDAALAALGDTALRAEGVVVERDLDSIETLSVGQVTLDDLVASYYGVQHLTVNNHGHHVYGGTDLVVVRGGFDMLGRLDVTSDIHEAIVKARAFDAAVPKGYAGVFASRRNYDVAWGIDALGARHCGVLEQSWRIGGATGAEIGALRAFRTNPRACAVRASTRELYGDDAQIPDDACIVYRGVDEQVGAVTKYYTVDHDTLQGSSDR
;
A
#
# COMPACT_ATOMS: atom_id res chain seq x y z
N MET A 1 -27.58 -45.49 -36.13
CA MET A 1 -27.06 -44.63 -35.04
C MET A 1 -25.88 -43.89 -35.61
N GLU A 2 -26.12 -42.70 -36.16
CA GLU A 2 -25.05 -41.78 -36.55
C GLU A 2 -24.58 -41.02 -35.31
N PRO A 3 -23.26 -40.84 -35.10
CA PRO A 3 -22.76 -40.05 -34.00
C PRO A 3 -22.93 -38.56 -34.32
N SER A 4 -23.81 -37.90 -33.56
CA SER A 4 -23.99 -36.46 -33.58
C SER A 4 -22.72 -35.77 -33.05
N THR A 5 -21.98 -35.11 -33.93
CA THR A 5 -20.87 -34.23 -33.56
C THR A 5 -21.45 -32.89 -33.10
N HIS A 6 -21.51 -32.67 -31.79
CA HIS A 6 -21.72 -31.34 -31.24
C HIS A 6 -20.46 -30.50 -31.44
N PRO A 7 -20.53 -29.30 -32.06
CA PRO A 7 -19.41 -28.40 -32.08
C PRO A 7 -19.16 -27.91 -30.66
N SER A 8 -17.98 -28.23 -30.13
CA SER A 8 -17.41 -27.64 -28.92
C SER A 8 -17.34 -26.13 -29.12
N GLY A 9 -18.30 -25.42 -28.53
CA GLY A 9 -18.35 -23.97 -28.54
C GLY A 9 -17.07 -23.41 -27.92
N THR A 10 -16.31 -22.68 -28.72
CA THR A 10 -15.24 -21.81 -28.23
C THR A 10 -15.88 -20.85 -27.24
N VAL A 11 -15.60 -21.02 -25.95
CA VAL A 11 -15.98 -20.02 -24.94
C VAL A 11 -15.20 -18.76 -25.29
N VAL A 12 -15.85 -17.82 -25.96
CA VAL A 12 -15.32 -16.47 -26.10
C VAL A 12 -15.27 -15.91 -24.70
N SER A 13 -14.09 -15.94 -24.09
CA SER A 13 -13.84 -15.22 -22.85
C SER A 13 -14.14 -13.75 -23.14
N THR A 14 -15.26 -13.27 -22.59
CA THR A 14 -15.58 -11.85 -22.66
C THR A 14 -14.56 -11.12 -21.81
N LEU A 15 -13.82 -10.21 -22.45
CA LEU A 15 -12.83 -9.37 -21.76
C LEU A 15 -13.52 -8.61 -20.61
N PRO A 16 -12.81 -8.40 -19.49
CA PRO A 16 -13.41 -7.75 -18.35
C PRO A 16 -13.72 -6.28 -18.65
N VAL A 17 -14.77 -5.77 -18.02
CA VAL A 17 -15.05 -4.33 -17.96
C VAL A 17 -14.31 -3.75 -16.76
N VAL A 18 -13.37 -2.85 -17.02
CA VAL A 18 -12.55 -2.22 -15.97
C VAL A 18 -13.16 -0.88 -15.59
N LEU A 19 -13.35 -0.64 -14.30
CA LEU A 19 -14.05 0.53 -13.77
C LEU A 19 -13.30 1.13 -12.59
N VAL A 20 -13.22 2.46 -12.52
CA VAL A 20 -12.75 3.18 -11.32
C VAL A 20 -13.89 3.25 -10.30
N HIS A 21 -13.58 3.13 -9.01
CA HIS A 21 -14.53 3.39 -7.94
C HIS A 21 -13.94 4.41 -6.95
N SER A 22 -14.51 5.62 -6.91
CA SER A 22 -13.95 6.77 -6.19
C SER A 22 -14.65 7.02 -4.85
N GLU A 23 -14.72 6.02 -3.98
CA GLU A 23 -15.18 6.21 -2.59
C GLU A 23 -14.11 5.78 -1.59
N GLY A 24 -14.05 6.46 -0.44
CA GLY A 24 -13.13 6.11 0.63
C GLY A 24 -12.65 7.30 1.46
N ARG A 25 -11.99 7.01 2.59
CA ARG A 25 -11.43 8.02 3.49
C ARG A 25 -10.08 8.53 2.98
N LYS A 26 -9.32 7.65 2.32
CA LYS A 26 -8.05 7.96 1.63
C LYS A 26 -8.26 8.22 0.13
N ALA A 27 -9.51 8.23 -0.33
CA ALA A 27 -9.82 8.49 -1.71
C ALA A 27 -9.50 9.95 -2.03
N ALA A 28 -8.62 10.16 -3.01
CA ALA A 28 -8.45 11.46 -3.64
C ALA A 28 -9.82 12.01 -4.09
N GLN A 29 -10.09 13.28 -3.80
CA GLN A 29 -11.35 13.93 -4.20
C GLN A 29 -11.18 14.82 -5.44
N ALA A 30 -9.96 15.27 -5.69
CA ALA A 30 -9.64 16.15 -6.81
C ALA A 30 -8.13 16.13 -7.09
N GLY A 31 -7.72 16.91 -8.09
CA GLY A 31 -6.32 17.22 -8.32
C GLY A 31 -5.52 16.09 -8.96
N HIS A 32 -4.21 16.18 -8.78
CA HIS A 32 -3.25 15.31 -9.43
C HIS A 32 -3.39 13.83 -9.03
N GLU A 33 -3.89 13.55 -7.82
CA GLU A 33 -4.10 12.18 -7.35
C GLU A 33 -5.21 11.48 -8.15
N ILE A 34 -6.29 12.18 -8.50
CA ILE A 34 -7.33 11.66 -9.40
C ILE A 34 -6.76 11.42 -10.80
N GLY A 35 -6.04 12.40 -11.36
CA GLY A 35 -5.39 12.21 -12.67
C GLY A 35 -4.45 11.00 -12.70
N THR A 36 -3.69 10.82 -11.63
CA THR A 36 -2.81 9.65 -11.42
C THR A 36 -3.61 8.35 -11.36
N LEU A 37 -4.69 8.30 -10.58
CA LEU A 37 -5.57 7.13 -10.48
C LEU A 37 -6.12 6.71 -11.85
N TRP A 38 -6.65 7.67 -12.62
CA TRP A 38 -7.26 7.40 -13.92
C TRP A 38 -6.23 6.90 -14.94
N GLU A 39 -5.04 7.47 -14.97
CA GLU A 39 -3.97 7.02 -15.87
C GLU A 39 -3.46 5.62 -15.51
N LEU A 40 -3.25 5.33 -14.22
CA LEU A 40 -2.88 3.99 -13.78
C LEU A 40 -4.01 2.98 -14.04
N ALA A 41 -5.28 3.38 -13.85
CA ALA A 41 -6.44 2.53 -14.15
C ALA A 41 -6.53 2.19 -15.65
N ARG A 42 -6.24 3.16 -16.53
CA ARG A 42 -6.13 2.95 -17.97
C ARG A 42 -5.06 1.90 -18.30
N GLN A 43 -3.88 2.02 -17.71
CA GLN A 43 -2.78 1.08 -17.94
C GLN A 43 -3.04 -0.32 -17.36
N ILE A 44 -3.73 -0.42 -16.21
CA ILE A 44 -4.21 -1.69 -15.69
C ILE A 44 -5.20 -2.33 -16.65
N ALA A 45 -6.15 -1.56 -17.21
CA ALA A 45 -7.08 -2.08 -18.20
C ALA A 45 -6.38 -2.64 -19.44
N GLU A 46 -5.34 -1.96 -19.94
CA GLU A 46 -4.51 -2.46 -21.04
C GLU A 46 -3.80 -3.75 -20.68
N LEU A 47 -3.25 -3.86 -19.45
CA LEU A 47 -2.73 -5.11 -18.91
C LEU A 47 -3.82 -6.18 -18.67
N LYS A 48 -5.10 -5.87 -18.77
CA LYS A 48 -6.16 -6.89 -18.81
C LYS A 48 -6.63 -7.20 -20.23
N GLY A 49 -6.01 -6.58 -21.24
CA GLY A 49 -6.39 -6.71 -22.64
C GLY A 49 -7.67 -5.96 -23.00
N THR A 50 -8.10 -4.99 -22.19
CA THR A 50 -9.34 -4.22 -22.40
C THR A 50 -9.08 -2.70 -22.30
N ARG A 51 -10.15 -1.90 -22.34
CA ARG A 51 -10.11 -0.45 -22.11
C ARG A 51 -10.79 -0.10 -20.81
N LEU A 52 -10.37 1.00 -20.19
CA LEU A 52 -11.06 1.56 -19.05
C LEU A 52 -12.46 2.05 -19.48
N ALA A 53 -13.50 1.59 -18.80
CA ALA A 53 -14.89 1.87 -19.15
C ALA A 53 -15.47 3.08 -18.42
N GLY A 54 -14.67 3.74 -17.58
CA GLY A 54 -15.08 4.92 -16.81
C GLY A 54 -15.19 4.64 -15.32
N GLU A 55 -15.95 5.48 -14.65
CA GLU A 55 -16.29 5.34 -13.23
C GLU A 55 -17.47 4.38 -13.07
N PHE A 56 -17.49 3.66 -11.96
CA PHE A 56 -18.60 2.78 -11.58
C PHE A 56 -19.86 3.61 -11.30
N ASP A 57 -20.94 3.31 -12.03
CA ASP A 57 -22.28 3.84 -11.81
C ASP A 57 -23.20 2.71 -11.31
N ALA A 58 -23.73 2.88 -10.09
CA ALA A 58 -24.63 1.91 -9.48
C ALA A 58 -25.94 1.70 -10.27
N ASN A 59 -26.31 2.64 -11.14
CA ASN A 59 -27.50 2.57 -11.98
C ASN A 59 -27.23 1.91 -13.35
N ALA A 60 -25.96 1.70 -13.70
CA ALA A 60 -25.59 1.09 -14.97
C ALA A 60 -25.61 -0.45 -14.90
N GLY A 61 -26.09 -1.08 -15.98
CA GLY A 61 -26.01 -2.52 -16.17
C GLY A 61 -24.64 -2.93 -16.70
N TYR A 62 -23.86 -3.65 -15.89
CA TYR A 62 -22.55 -4.16 -16.30
C TYR A 62 -22.56 -5.68 -16.54
N PRO A 63 -21.71 -6.20 -17.45
CA PRO A 63 -21.45 -7.64 -17.57
C PRO A 63 -20.96 -8.27 -16.26
N ALA A 64 -21.08 -9.59 -16.14
CA ALA A 64 -20.66 -10.31 -14.93
C ALA A 64 -19.15 -10.19 -14.64
N HIS A 65 -18.32 -10.11 -15.69
CA HIS A 65 -16.86 -10.01 -15.58
C HIS A 65 -16.42 -8.55 -15.44
N ARG A 66 -16.61 -7.99 -14.24
CA ARG A 66 -16.10 -6.67 -13.87
C ARG A 66 -14.77 -6.77 -13.16
N TYR A 67 -13.93 -5.76 -13.35
CA TYR A 67 -12.71 -5.57 -12.58
C TYR A 67 -12.67 -4.14 -12.06
N LEU A 68 -12.71 -3.99 -10.75
CA LEU A 68 -12.80 -2.69 -10.10
C LEU A 68 -11.44 -2.17 -9.67
N ILE A 69 -11.25 -0.87 -9.83
CA ILE A 69 -10.05 -0.17 -9.38
C ILE A 69 -10.52 0.85 -8.34
N PRO A 70 -10.61 0.44 -7.06
CA PRO A 70 -11.05 1.33 -6.01
C PRO A 70 -9.92 2.30 -5.62
N ASN A 71 -10.30 3.54 -5.35
CA ASN A 71 -9.39 4.58 -4.89
C ASN A 71 -8.90 4.33 -3.45
N ASP A 72 -9.70 3.60 -2.65
CA ASP A 72 -9.36 3.19 -1.29
C ASP A 72 -9.61 1.69 -1.08
N THR A 73 -9.05 1.12 -0.02
CA THR A 73 -9.31 -0.28 0.36
C THR A 73 -10.79 -0.43 0.72
N LEU A 74 -11.46 -1.40 0.11
CA LEU A 74 -12.90 -1.61 0.32
C LEU A 74 -13.17 -2.32 1.65
N THR A 75 -14.32 -2.06 2.25
CA THR A 75 -14.87 -2.93 3.28
C THR A 75 -15.56 -4.15 2.67
N LEU A 76 -15.74 -5.24 3.43
CA LEU A 76 -16.55 -6.38 3.01
C LEU A 76 -17.98 -5.98 2.59
N ALA A 77 -18.57 -4.98 3.26
CA ALA A 77 -19.88 -4.47 2.92
C ALA A 77 -19.88 -3.80 1.54
N GLN A 78 -18.92 -2.91 1.28
CA GLN A 78 -18.74 -2.29 -0.03
C GLN A 78 -18.46 -3.33 -1.12
N ALA A 79 -17.55 -4.27 -0.87
CA ALA A 79 -17.21 -5.33 -1.81
C ALA A 79 -18.45 -6.16 -2.22
N ARG A 80 -19.34 -6.50 -1.27
CA ARG A 80 -20.60 -7.19 -1.56
C ARG A 80 -21.52 -6.37 -2.47
N THR A 81 -21.70 -5.09 -2.16
CA THR A 81 -22.53 -4.17 -2.97
C THR A 81 -21.98 -4.02 -4.40
N LEU A 82 -20.66 -3.96 -4.52
CA LEU A 82 -19.96 -3.80 -5.80
C LEU A 82 -19.80 -5.12 -6.58
N GLY A 83 -20.11 -6.26 -5.96
CA GLY A 83 -19.96 -7.59 -6.54
C GLY A 83 -18.51 -8.12 -6.58
N VAL A 84 -17.62 -7.53 -5.79
CA VAL A 84 -16.22 -7.97 -5.60
C VAL A 84 -16.19 -9.18 -4.66
N ARG A 85 -15.66 -10.31 -5.13
CA ARG A 85 -15.66 -11.58 -4.38
C ARG A 85 -14.27 -12.14 -4.12
N SER A 86 -13.28 -11.71 -4.90
CA SER A 86 -11.92 -12.22 -4.83
C SER A 86 -10.90 -11.22 -5.38
N GLU A 87 -9.62 -11.53 -5.26
CA GLU A 87 -8.50 -10.78 -5.87
C GLU A 87 -8.62 -10.66 -7.40
N ARG A 88 -9.43 -11.51 -8.05
CA ARG A 88 -9.69 -11.45 -9.50
C ARG A 88 -10.68 -10.36 -9.91
N ASP A 89 -11.36 -9.73 -8.96
CA ASP A 89 -12.43 -8.78 -9.23
C ASP A 89 -12.03 -7.32 -8.95
N LEU A 90 -10.82 -7.07 -8.41
CA LEU A 90 -10.32 -5.73 -8.15
C LEU A 90 -8.80 -5.57 -8.26
N PHE A 91 -8.32 -4.34 -8.40
CA PHE A 91 -6.93 -3.93 -8.15
C PHE A 91 -6.83 -3.16 -6.83
N GLY A 92 -6.55 -3.87 -5.73
CA GLY A 92 -6.61 -3.34 -4.37
C GLY A 92 -6.95 -4.42 -3.36
N GLY A 93 -7.44 -4.03 -2.19
CA GLY A 93 -7.81 -4.94 -1.11
C GLY A 93 -9.22 -4.75 -0.57
N VAL A 94 -9.67 -5.78 0.15
CA VAL A 94 -10.94 -5.80 0.89
C VAL A 94 -10.64 -6.17 2.34
N VAL A 95 -11.26 -5.45 3.28
CA VAL A 95 -11.11 -5.67 4.74
C VAL A 95 -12.44 -5.84 5.46
N PRO A 96 -12.51 -6.63 6.54
CA PRO A 96 -13.73 -6.79 7.31
C PRO A 96 -14.09 -5.56 8.13
N PHE A 97 -13.08 -4.81 8.60
CA PHE A 97 -13.27 -3.60 9.40
C PHE A 97 -12.40 -2.47 8.84
N PRO A 98 -12.91 -1.23 8.72
CA PRO A 98 -12.16 -0.12 8.11
C PRO A 98 -10.77 0.14 8.73
N PHE A 99 -10.64 -0.01 10.06
CA PHE A 99 -9.36 0.24 10.75
C PHE A 99 -8.24 -0.70 10.29
N VAL A 100 -8.56 -1.90 9.77
CA VAL A 100 -7.59 -2.86 9.21
C VAL A 100 -6.88 -2.24 8.00
N ALA A 101 -7.56 -1.36 7.27
CA ALA A 101 -6.99 -0.61 6.15
C ALA A 101 -6.16 0.63 6.56
N THR A 102 -5.78 0.76 7.84
CA THR A 102 -5.11 1.96 8.38
C THR A 102 -3.85 1.62 9.17
N LYS A 103 -3.05 2.65 9.51
CA LYS A 103 -1.81 2.49 10.29
C LYS A 103 -2.01 1.80 11.64
N VAL A 104 -3.20 1.92 12.24
CA VAL A 104 -3.45 1.36 13.58
C VAL A 104 -3.36 -0.17 13.62
N ILE A 105 -3.53 -0.85 12.48
CA ILE A 105 -3.37 -2.31 12.42
C ILE A 105 -1.95 -2.76 12.82
N ALA A 106 -0.93 -1.93 12.62
CA ALA A 106 0.46 -2.30 12.88
C ALA A 106 0.80 -2.46 14.37
N HIS A 107 -0.07 -1.99 15.28
CA HIS A 107 0.27 -1.90 16.69
C HIS A 107 -0.80 -2.49 17.59
N ARG A 108 -0.36 -3.10 18.70
CA ARG A 108 -1.23 -3.54 19.78
C ARG A 108 -1.79 -2.38 20.58
N LEU A 109 -2.79 -2.66 21.40
CA LEU A 109 -3.29 -1.69 22.38
C LEU A 109 -2.35 -1.65 23.60
N PRO A 110 -2.30 -0.53 24.35
CA PRO A 110 -1.66 -0.51 25.67
C PRO A 110 -2.27 -1.54 26.62
N ASP A 111 -1.49 -1.96 27.62
CA ASP A 111 -2.02 -2.80 28.70
C ASP A 111 -3.19 -2.08 29.38
N ASN A 112 -4.28 -2.81 29.64
CA ASN A 112 -5.51 -2.27 30.24
C ASN A 112 -6.16 -1.14 29.43
N ALA A 113 -5.98 -1.13 28.10
CA ALA A 113 -6.60 -0.14 27.23
C ALA A 113 -8.13 -0.07 27.42
N GLN A 114 -8.64 1.15 27.53
CA GLN A 114 -10.04 1.43 27.81
C GLN A 114 -10.93 1.39 26.55
N GLY A 115 -10.33 1.56 25.36
CA GLY A 115 -11.05 1.58 24.09
C GLY A 115 -10.42 0.68 23.02
N ALA A 116 -11.28 0.04 22.23
CA ALA A 116 -10.92 -0.66 21.00
C ALA A 116 -12.10 -0.62 20.02
N PRO A 117 -11.86 -0.57 18.70
CA PRO A 117 -12.93 -0.64 17.72
C PRO A 117 -13.51 -2.06 17.66
N THR A 118 -14.77 -2.17 17.26
CA THR A 118 -15.41 -3.47 16.99
C THR A 118 -14.57 -4.27 15.99
N GLY A 119 -14.31 -5.54 16.32
CA GLY A 119 -13.51 -6.43 15.47
C GLY A 119 -12.00 -6.39 15.74
N TRP A 120 -11.54 -5.63 16.73
CA TRP A 120 -10.12 -5.60 17.11
C TRP A 120 -9.62 -6.98 17.56
N SER A 121 -8.62 -7.52 16.86
CA SER A 121 -8.00 -8.80 17.18
C SER A 121 -6.77 -8.58 18.05
N ARG A 122 -6.89 -8.85 19.36
CA ARG A 122 -5.75 -8.82 20.29
C ARG A 122 -4.72 -9.90 19.93
N GLU A 123 -5.18 -11.08 19.54
CA GLU A 123 -4.31 -12.18 19.12
C GLU A 123 -3.45 -11.80 17.90
N PHE A 124 -4.03 -11.16 16.88
CA PHE A 124 -3.27 -10.66 15.74
C PHE A 124 -2.16 -9.71 16.19
N ALA A 125 -2.51 -8.72 17.02
CA ALA A 125 -1.56 -7.71 17.45
C ALA A 125 -0.42 -8.27 18.33
N GLU A 126 -0.71 -9.26 19.17
CA GLU A 126 0.33 -9.96 19.94
C GLU A 126 1.22 -10.82 19.02
N ASN A 127 0.65 -11.45 17.99
CA ASN A 127 1.42 -12.24 17.02
C ASN A 127 2.31 -11.38 16.11
N THR A 128 1.98 -10.10 15.90
CA THR A 128 2.74 -9.20 15.01
C THR A 128 3.68 -8.24 15.73
N VAL A 129 3.66 -8.17 17.07
CA VAL A 129 4.49 -7.23 17.85
C VAL A 129 6.00 -7.30 17.57
N LYS A 130 6.51 -8.48 17.17
CA LYS A 130 7.94 -8.69 16.86
C LYS A 130 8.31 -8.29 15.43
N VAL A 131 7.33 -8.04 14.58
CA VAL A 131 7.54 -7.71 13.15
C VAL A 131 7.13 -6.27 12.83
N THR A 132 6.54 -5.55 13.78
CA THR A 132 6.18 -4.13 13.66
C THR A 132 7.15 -3.27 14.45
N LEU A 133 7.18 -1.96 14.17
CA LEU A 133 7.99 -1.04 14.96
C LEU A 133 7.43 -0.97 16.41
N PRO A 134 8.25 -0.78 17.45
CA PRO A 134 7.73 -0.62 18.80
C PRO A 134 6.72 0.52 18.91
N GLY A 135 5.48 0.19 19.26
CA GLY A 135 4.40 1.15 19.33
C GLY A 135 3.07 0.58 19.80
N TYR A 136 2.08 1.46 19.84
CA TYR A 136 0.73 1.20 20.31
C TYR A 136 -0.30 1.93 19.44
N SER A 137 -1.45 1.30 19.30
CA SER A 137 -2.68 1.93 18.81
C SER A 137 -3.54 2.33 20.00
N ALA A 138 -4.06 3.55 19.99
CA ALA A 138 -4.89 4.08 21.07
C ALA A 138 -6.18 4.71 20.53
N PHE A 139 -7.29 4.51 21.24
CA PHE A 139 -8.63 5.01 20.88
C PHE A 139 -9.21 5.94 21.96
N SER A 140 -8.39 6.33 22.92
CA SER A 140 -8.72 7.31 23.96
C SER A 140 -7.48 8.14 24.31
N ARG A 141 -7.69 9.32 24.92
CA ARG A 141 -6.58 10.17 25.37
C ARG A 141 -5.73 9.46 26.41
N ASP A 142 -6.38 8.79 27.37
CA ASP A 142 -5.66 8.14 28.46
C ASP A 142 -4.82 6.96 27.96
N ASP A 143 -5.33 6.18 27.00
CA ASP A 143 -4.55 5.12 26.36
C ASP A 143 -3.35 5.69 25.59
N ALA A 144 -3.53 6.78 24.84
CA ALA A 144 -2.45 7.44 24.10
C ALA A 144 -1.37 8.02 25.03
N ARG A 145 -1.79 8.66 26.13
CA ARG A 145 -0.88 9.17 27.18
C ARG A 145 -0.11 8.05 27.86
N ASN A 146 -0.77 6.94 28.17
CA ASN A 146 -0.13 5.78 28.77
C ASN A 146 0.89 5.13 27.82
N ALA A 147 0.56 5.03 26.53
CA ALA A 147 1.47 4.56 25.50
C ALA A 147 2.72 5.46 25.40
N ALA A 148 2.52 6.77 25.31
CA ALA A 148 3.63 7.73 25.19
C ALA A 148 4.55 7.71 26.41
N ARG A 149 3.99 7.69 27.64
CA ARG A 149 4.79 7.58 28.88
C ARG A 149 5.71 6.36 28.89
N ARG A 150 5.25 5.23 28.35
CA ARG A 150 6.06 4.01 28.26
C ARG A 150 7.16 4.18 27.21
N LEU A 151 6.81 4.64 26.01
CA LEU A 151 7.77 4.78 24.92
C LEU A 151 8.85 5.84 25.21
N TRP A 152 8.52 6.94 25.89
CA TRP A 152 9.50 7.97 26.28
C TRP A 152 10.60 7.46 27.20
N GLN A 153 10.39 6.36 27.94
CA GLN A 153 11.44 5.72 28.74
C GLN A 153 12.52 5.07 27.85
N GLU A 154 12.20 4.80 26.59
CA GLU A 154 13.03 4.04 25.66
C GLU A 154 13.47 4.86 24.44
N GLY A 155 12.96 6.08 24.25
CA GLY A 155 13.34 6.95 23.15
C GLY A 155 12.28 8.00 22.81
N ARG A 156 12.49 8.71 21.70
CA ARG A 156 11.54 9.71 21.21
C ARG A 156 10.26 9.05 20.68
N VAL A 157 9.16 9.80 20.70
CA VAL A 157 7.83 9.30 20.33
C VAL A 157 7.28 10.07 19.13
N ARG A 158 6.72 9.32 18.20
CA ARG A 158 6.00 9.82 17.03
C ARG A 158 4.54 9.41 17.10
N ILE A 159 3.67 10.36 16.76
CA ILE A 159 2.24 10.16 16.65
C ILE A 159 1.87 10.12 15.16
N LYS A 160 1.03 9.18 14.74
CA LYS A 160 0.53 9.09 13.36
C LYS A 160 -0.99 8.98 13.33
N ARG A 161 -1.63 9.78 12.47
CA ARG A 161 -3.05 9.66 12.15
C ARG A 161 -3.29 8.40 11.31
N PRO A 162 -4.34 7.61 11.60
CA PRO A 162 -4.59 6.32 10.92
C PRO A 162 -4.65 6.41 9.39
N TYR A 163 -5.25 7.50 8.88
CA TYR A 163 -5.49 7.73 7.47
C TYR A 163 -4.46 8.64 6.78
N GLY A 164 -3.39 9.07 7.46
CA GLY A 164 -2.34 9.91 6.85
C GLY A 164 -1.71 9.25 5.63
N ILE A 165 -1.36 10.03 4.60
CA ILE A 165 -0.80 9.56 3.32
C ILE A 165 0.52 10.30 3.05
N GLY A 166 1.51 9.61 2.48
CA GLY A 166 2.73 10.27 1.97
C GLY A 166 3.55 11.00 3.04
N GLY A 167 3.45 10.55 4.29
CA GLY A 167 4.08 11.20 5.44
C GLY A 167 3.28 12.35 6.07
N ALA A 168 2.08 12.68 5.58
CA ALA A 168 1.20 13.65 6.21
C ALA A 168 0.51 13.09 7.47
N GLY A 169 0.15 13.98 8.41
CA GLY A 169 -0.63 13.62 9.60
C GLY A 169 0.19 12.87 10.67
N GLN A 170 1.48 13.16 10.75
CA GLN A 170 2.36 12.64 11.82
C GLN A 170 3.16 13.77 12.47
N ALA A 171 3.50 13.61 13.74
CA ALA A 171 4.27 14.57 14.51
C ALA A 171 5.20 13.87 15.50
N LEU A 172 6.39 14.42 15.71
CA LEU A 172 7.21 14.10 16.86
C LEU A 172 6.61 14.79 18.09
N VAL A 173 6.54 14.10 19.22
CA VAL A 173 6.07 14.68 20.49
C VAL A 173 7.13 14.45 21.57
N ALA A 174 7.65 15.54 22.12
CA ALA A 174 8.71 15.53 23.12
C ALA A 174 8.16 15.30 24.54
N ASP A 175 6.92 15.72 24.81
CA ASP A 175 6.31 15.67 26.13
C ASP A 175 4.78 15.56 26.09
N MET A 176 4.18 15.59 27.28
CA MET A 176 2.74 15.46 27.48
C MET A 176 1.94 16.63 26.89
N ASP A 177 2.50 17.83 26.87
CA ASP A 177 1.80 19.02 26.39
C ASP A 177 1.72 18.99 24.87
N GLU A 178 2.82 18.65 24.19
CA GLU A 178 2.84 18.42 22.74
C GLU A 178 1.93 17.26 22.32
N LEU A 179 1.91 16.18 23.11
CA LEU A 179 1.00 15.05 22.92
C LEU A 179 -0.46 15.50 23.02
N ASP A 180 -0.82 16.20 24.08
CA ASP A 180 -2.20 16.65 24.31
C ASP A 180 -2.65 17.66 23.26
N ALA A 181 -1.75 18.52 22.77
CA ALA A 181 -2.00 19.39 21.64
C ALA A 181 -2.28 18.61 20.35
N ALA A 182 -1.48 17.58 20.04
CA ALA A 182 -1.69 16.71 18.88
C ALA A 182 -3.02 15.94 18.95
N LEU A 183 -3.37 15.42 20.14
CA LEU A 183 -4.64 14.72 20.38
C LEU A 183 -5.84 15.69 20.30
N ALA A 184 -5.70 16.91 20.81
CA ALA A 184 -6.72 17.94 20.71
C ALA A 184 -6.98 18.33 19.24
N ALA A 185 -5.93 18.44 18.42
CA ALA A 185 -6.04 18.71 17.00
C ALA A 185 -6.67 17.57 16.19
N LEU A 186 -6.65 16.33 16.70
CA LEU A 186 -7.41 15.21 16.14
C LEU A 186 -8.89 15.27 16.56
N GLY A 187 -9.15 15.61 17.82
CA GLY A 187 -10.48 15.69 18.40
C GLY A 187 -10.99 14.33 18.91
N ASP A 188 -11.70 14.34 20.05
CA ASP A 188 -12.05 13.12 20.78
C ASP A 188 -12.98 12.18 20.00
N THR A 189 -13.86 12.74 19.17
CA THR A 189 -14.76 11.95 18.33
C THR A 189 -13.98 11.17 17.28
N ALA A 190 -13.01 11.79 16.61
CA ALA A 190 -12.16 11.13 15.64
C ALA A 190 -11.23 10.13 16.32
N LEU A 191 -10.62 10.49 17.47
CA LEU A 191 -9.77 9.58 18.24
C LEU A 191 -10.51 8.29 18.64
N ARG A 192 -11.75 8.39 19.12
CA ARG A 192 -12.55 7.21 19.45
C ARG A 192 -12.92 6.35 18.25
N ALA A 193 -13.22 6.98 17.11
CA ALA A 193 -13.69 6.28 15.92
C ALA A 193 -12.55 5.66 15.08
N GLU A 194 -11.41 6.35 15.02
CA GLU A 194 -10.33 6.08 14.06
C GLU A 194 -9.04 5.64 14.75
N GLY A 195 -8.85 6.08 15.99
CA GLY A 195 -7.64 5.83 16.76
C GLY A 195 -6.48 6.74 16.39
N VAL A 196 -5.34 6.45 16.99
CA VAL A 196 -4.05 7.09 16.73
C VAL A 196 -2.94 6.07 16.97
N VAL A 197 -1.88 6.15 16.20
CA VAL A 197 -0.65 5.40 16.46
C VAL A 197 0.28 6.24 17.31
N VAL A 198 0.82 5.65 18.38
CA VAL A 198 1.88 6.18 19.23
C VAL A 198 3.04 5.20 19.14
N GLU A 199 4.12 5.56 18.46
CA GLU A 199 5.24 4.64 18.18
C GLU A 199 6.57 5.31 18.43
N ARG A 200 7.63 4.50 18.47
CA ARG A 200 9.01 4.99 18.55
C ARG A 200 9.37 5.78 17.31
N ASP A 201 10.09 6.88 17.51
CA ASP A 201 10.72 7.63 16.45
C ASP A 201 12.16 7.16 16.21
N LEU A 202 12.60 7.14 14.95
CA LEU A 202 13.94 6.75 14.53
C LEU A 202 14.65 7.94 13.88
N ASP A 203 15.94 8.15 14.20
CA ASP A 203 16.74 9.29 13.74
C ASP A 203 17.15 9.21 12.27
N SER A 204 17.52 8.01 11.82
CA SER A 204 17.97 7.74 10.45
C SER A 204 17.14 6.61 9.88
N ILE A 205 15.87 6.90 9.63
CA ILE A 205 14.93 5.94 9.07
C ILE A 205 15.09 5.84 7.56
N GLU A 206 15.37 4.64 7.09
CA GLU A 206 15.07 4.22 5.73
C GLU A 206 13.72 3.50 5.75
N THR A 207 12.87 3.80 4.77
CA THR A 207 11.61 3.07 4.61
C THR A 207 11.71 2.18 3.37
N LEU A 208 11.53 0.89 3.56
CA LEU A 208 11.44 -0.07 2.47
C LEU A 208 9.97 -0.37 2.14
N SER A 209 9.64 -0.40 0.86
CA SER A 209 8.39 -0.97 0.36
C SER A 209 8.58 -2.46 0.13
N VAL A 210 7.80 -3.32 0.78
CA VAL A 210 7.76 -4.77 0.49
C VAL A 210 6.35 -5.16 0.10
N GLY A 211 6.18 -5.81 -1.05
CA GLY A 211 4.84 -6.05 -1.57
C GLY A 211 4.70 -7.18 -2.56
N GLN A 212 3.45 -7.40 -2.95
CA GLN A 212 3.02 -8.35 -3.95
C GLN A 212 1.84 -7.79 -4.74
N VAL A 213 1.87 -7.96 -6.06
CA VAL A 213 0.77 -7.65 -6.96
C VAL A 213 0.40 -8.88 -7.78
N THR A 214 -0.90 -9.11 -7.92
CA THR A 214 -1.51 -10.18 -8.71
C THR A 214 -2.47 -9.55 -9.72
N LEU A 215 -2.26 -9.81 -11.00
CA LEU A 215 -3.15 -9.39 -12.08
C LEU A 215 -3.31 -10.54 -13.09
N ASP A 216 -4.48 -11.18 -13.05
CA ASP A 216 -4.79 -12.40 -13.81
C ASP A 216 -3.79 -13.54 -13.52
N ASP A 217 -2.97 -13.91 -14.49
CA ASP A 217 -1.94 -14.94 -14.40
C ASP A 217 -0.59 -14.39 -13.90
N LEU A 218 -0.43 -13.08 -13.85
CA LEU A 218 0.80 -12.44 -13.40
C LEU A 218 0.80 -12.29 -11.88
N VAL A 219 1.83 -12.83 -11.25
CA VAL A 219 2.16 -12.57 -9.84
C VAL A 219 3.57 -12.00 -9.81
N ALA A 220 3.74 -10.88 -9.11
CA ALA A 220 5.02 -10.24 -8.91
C ALA A 220 5.16 -9.79 -7.45
N SER A 221 6.33 -10.01 -6.86
CA SER A 221 6.67 -9.56 -5.51
C SER A 221 7.90 -8.67 -5.57
N TYR A 222 8.04 -7.77 -4.60
CA TYR A 222 9.12 -6.79 -4.64
C TYR A 222 9.57 -6.38 -3.25
N TYR A 223 10.81 -5.90 -3.20
CA TYR A 223 11.24 -4.92 -2.21
C TYR A 223 11.68 -3.65 -2.93
N GLY A 224 11.73 -2.53 -2.23
CA GLY A 224 12.30 -1.31 -2.77
C GLY A 224 12.58 -0.27 -1.70
N VAL A 225 13.47 0.66 -2.01
CA VAL A 225 13.82 1.77 -1.11
C VAL A 225 12.93 2.96 -1.47
N GLN A 226 12.29 3.56 -0.47
CA GLN A 226 11.49 4.76 -0.66
C GLN A 226 12.37 6.01 -0.62
N HIS A 227 11.98 7.00 -1.41
CA HIS A 227 12.64 8.29 -1.48
C HIS A 227 11.71 9.37 -0.94
N LEU A 228 12.29 10.38 -0.30
CA LEU A 228 11.59 11.62 0.00
C LEU A 228 11.92 12.66 -1.07
N THR A 229 10.97 13.54 -1.35
CA THR A 229 11.14 14.73 -2.17
C THR A 229 10.69 15.95 -1.38
N VAL A 230 11.10 17.13 -1.81
CA VAL A 230 10.64 18.39 -1.21
C VAL A 230 9.50 18.92 -2.09
N ASN A 231 8.33 19.16 -1.51
CA ASN A 231 7.20 19.71 -2.24
C ASN A 231 7.33 21.23 -2.47
N ASN A 232 6.41 21.82 -3.23
CA ASN A 232 6.39 23.26 -3.51
C ASN A 232 6.19 24.15 -2.26
N HIS A 233 5.94 23.57 -1.08
CA HIS A 233 5.85 24.27 0.21
C HIS A 233 7.11 24.09 1.08
N GLY A 234 8.13 23.40 0.60
CA GLY A 234 9.35 23.13 1.37
C GLY A 234 9.24 21.94 2.34
N HIS A 235 8.16 21.16 2.30
CA HIS A 235 8.00 20.00 3.16
C HIS A 235 8.52 18.72 2.50
N HIS A 236 9.19 17.87 3.28
CA HIS A 236 9.53 16.52 2.86
C HIS A 236 8.28 15.65 2.76
N VAL A 237 8.03 15.09 1.57
CA VAL A 237 6.92 14.18 1.26
C VAL A 237 7.45 12.95 0.53
N TYR A 238 6.62 11.92 0.37
CA TYR A 238 6.98 10.76 -0.46
C TYR A 238 7.32 11.18 -1.90
N GLY A 239 8.50 10.79 -2.36
CA GLY A 239 9.06 11.12 -3.67
C GLY A 239 9.14 9.95 -4.65
N GLY A 240 8.68 8.76 -4.23
CA GLY A 240 8.73 7.55 -5.06
C GLY A 240 9.52 6.41 -4.42
N THR A 241 9.77 5.36 -5.19
CA THR A 241 10.50 4.18 -4.74
C THR A 241 11.25 3.52 -5.89
N ASP A 242 12.39 2.91 -5.60
CA ASP A 242 13.12 2.01 -6.51
C ASP A 242 12.87 0.57 -6.12
N LEU A 243 12.17 -0.17 -6.97
CA LEU A 243 11.81 -1.56 -6.75
C LEU A 243 12.77 -2.51 -7.46
N VAL A 244 13.12 -3.58 -6.76
CA VAL A 244 13.54 -4.85 -7.37
C VAL A 244 12.33 -5.77 -7.33
N VAL A 245 11.79 -6.07 -8.52
CA VAL A 245 10.57 -6.86 -8.67
C VAL A 245 10.93 -8.23 -9.22
N VAL A 246 10.49 -9.29 -8.55
CA VAL A 246 10.61 -10.68 -8.98
C VAL A 246 9.29 -11.21 -9.51
N ARG A 247 9.36 -12.10 -10.49
CA ARG A 247 8.21 -12.90 -10.90
C ARG A 247 7.92 -13.96 -9.84
N GLY A 248 6.67 -14.08 -9.44
CA GLY A 248 6.20 -15.02 -8.43
C GLY A 248 5.85 -14.35 -7.11
N GLY A 249 5.55 -15.18 -6.11
CA GLY A 249 5.07 -14.70 -4.81
C GLY A 249 6.19 -14.36 -3.83
N PHE A 250 5.78 -14.12 -2.57
CA PHE A 250 6.69 -13.81 -1.48
C PHE A 250 7.76 -14.89 -1.22
N ASP A 251 7.51 -16.13 -1.62
CA ASP A 251 8.50 -17.20 -1.57
C ASP A 251 9.66 -16.95 -2.54
N MET A 252 9.38 -16.44 -3.75
CA MET A 252 10.41 -16.02 -4.71
C MET A 252 11.18 -14.80 -4.22
N LEU A 253 10.48 -13.83 -3.61
CA LEU A 253 11.12 -12.65 -3.02
C LEU A 253 12.08 -13.04 -1.90
N GLY A 254 11.68 -14.01 -1.06
CA GLY A 254 12.51 -14.50 0.04
C GLY A 254 13.73 -15.32 -0.36
N ARG A 255 13.94 -15.60 -1.67
CA ARG A 255 15.11 -16.31 -2.20
C ARG A 255 16.17 -15.38 -2.77
N LEU A 256 15.92 -14.08 -2.81
CA LEU A 256 16.88 -13.11 -3.32
C LEU A 256 18.12 -13.06 -2.42
N ASP A 257 19.29 -13.00 -3.05
CA ASP A 257 20.55 -12.71 -2.39
C ASP A 257 20.66 -11.19 -2.19
N VAL A 258 20.34 -10.73 -0.98
CA VAL A 258 20.26 -9.32 -0.59
C VAL A 258 20.98 -9.10 0.72
N THR A 259 21.26 -7.84 1.04
CA THR A 259 21.84 -7.46 2.32
C THR A 259 20.92 -7.82 3.49
N SER A 260 21.51 -8.00 4.68
CA SER A 260 20.80 -8.54 5.85
C SER A 260 19.61 -7.68 6.32
N ASP A 261 19.72 -6.37 6.15
CA ASP A 261 18.67 -5.38 6.42
C ASP A 261 17.46 -5.55 5.50
N ILE A 262 17.67 -5.69 4.18
CA ILE A 262 16.61 -5.95 3.21
C ILE A 262 15.98 -7.32 3.48
N HIS A 263 16.79 -8.35 3.76
CA HIS A 263 16.29 -9.68 4.10
C HIS A 263 15.40 -9.64 5.36
N GLU A 264 15.81 -8.92 6.42
CA GLU A 264 15.01 -8.74 7.63
C GLU A 264 13.67 -8.04 7.34
N ALA A 265 13.69 -6.99 6.52
CA ALA A 265 12.47 -6.27 6.12
C ALA A 265 11.50 -7.18 5.34
N ILE A 266 12.02 -7.99 4.40
CA ILE A 266 11.22 -8.98 3.65
C ILE A 266 10.61 -10.01 4.61
N VAL A 267 11.39 -10.55 5.55
CA VAL A 267 10.90 -11.53 6.52
C VAL A 267 9.77 -10.94 7.38
N LYS A 268 9.93 -9.72 7.87
CA LYS A 268 8.94 -9.05 8.73
C LYS A 268 7.65 -8.72 7.97
N ALA A 269 7.75 -8.17 6.77
CA ALA A 269 6.59 -7.90 5.93
C ALA A 269 5.82 -9.19 5.57
N ARG A 270 6.52 -10.27 5.21
CA ARG A 270 5.90 -11.58 4.93
C ARG A 270 5.20 -12.18 6.14
N ALA A 271 5.82 -12.07 7.32
CA ALA A 271 5.23 -12.55 8.55
C ALA A 271 3.97 -11.74 8.93
N PHE A 272 4.00 -10.42 8.74
CA PHE A 272 2.85 -9.56 8.94
C PHE A 272 1.71 -9.92 7.97
N ASP A 273 2.00 -10.03 6.67
CA ASP A 273 1.05 -10.44 5.63
C ASP A 273 0.39 -11.79 5.96
N ALA A 274 1.18 -12.79 6.32
CA ALA A 274 0.67 -14.12 6.66
C ALA A 274 -0.17 -14.16 7.95
N ALA A 275 -0.02 -13.16 8.84
CA ALA A 275 -0.81 -13.04 10.05
C ALA A 275 -2.17 -12.37 9.80
N VAL A 276 -2.27 -11.47 8.83
CA VAL A 276 -3.50 -10.70 8.52
C VAL A 276 -4.73 -11.60 8.31
N PRO A 277 -4.74 -12.58 7.39
CA PRO A 277 -5.93 -13.40 7.15
C PRO A 277 -6.27 -14.33 8.33
N LYS A 278 -5.31 -14.62 9.22
CA LYS A 278 -5.54 -15.38 10.47
C LYS A 278 -6.23 -14.51 11.51
N GLY A 279 -5.85 -13.23 11.59
CA GLY A 279 -6.40 -12.26 12.53
C GLY A 279 -7.74 -11.65 12.09
N TYR A 280 -7.95 -11.55 10.78
CA TYR A 280 -9.08 -10.84 10.17
C TYR A 280 -9.67 -11.66 9.01
N ALA A 281 -10.70 -12.45 9.33
CA ALA A 281 -11.37 -13.29 8.35
C ALA A 281 -12.01 -12.45 7.22
N GLY A 282 -11.84 -12.92 5.98
CA GLY A 282 -12.40 -12.27 4.79
C GLY A 282 -11.52 -11.17 4.18
N VAL A 283 -10.32 -10.91 4.71
CA VAL A 283 -9.33 -10.08 4.01
C VAL A 283 -8.83 -10.78 2.76
N PHE A 284 -8.76 -10.04 1.65
CA PHE A 284 -8.04 -10.44 0.43
C PHE A 284 -7.57 -9.21 -0.33
N ALA A 285 -6.51 -9.33 -1.11
CA ALA A 285 -5.97 -8.20 -1.87
C ALA A 285 -5.18 -8.65 -3.10
N SER A 286 -5.49 -8.10 -4.27
CA SER A 286 -4.67 -8.27 -5.47
C SER A 286 -3.42 -7.39 -5.45
N ARG A 287 -3.41 -6.35 -4.62
CA ARG A 287 -2.23 -5.50 -4.38
C ARG A 287 -1.97 -5.36 -2.89
N ARG A 288 -0.78 -5.78 -2.46
CA ARG A 288 -0.29 -5.73 -1.08
C ARG A 288 1.00 -4.92 -1.05
N ASN A 289 1.08 -3.89 -0.22
CA ASN A 289 2.32 -3.15 0.07
C ASN A 289 2.46 -2.94 1.58
N TYR A 290 3.65 -3.14 2.10
CA TYR A 290 4.02 -2.92 3.50
C TYR A 290 5.19 -1.95 3.55
N ASP A 291 5.04 -0.88 4.33
CA ASP A 291 6.12 0.06 4.59
C ASP A 291 6.87 -0.44 5.82
N VAL A 292 8.15 -0.76 5.66
CA VAL A 292 9.00 -1.32 6.70
C VAL A 292 10.08 -0.30 7.05
N ALA A 293 10.09 0.14 8.30
CA ALA A 293 11.17 0.95 8.81
C ALA A 293 12.43 0.12 8.97
N TRP A 294 13.57 0.73 8.67
CA TRP A 294 14.88 0.29 9.10
C TRP A 294 15.67 1.51 9.58
N GLY A 295 16.17 1.50 10.81
CA GLY A 295 16.88 2.65 11.34
C GLY A 295 17.39 2.46 12.75
N ILE A 296 17.95 3.53 13.30
CA ILE A 296 18.44 3.58 14.69
C ILE A 296 17.58 4.52 15.52
N ASP A 297 17.35 4.14 16.78
CA ASP A 297 16.75 5.04 17.76
C ASP A 297 17.79 5.95 18.42
N ALA A 298 17.32 6.88 19.25
CA ALA A 298 18.16 7.85 19.96
C ALA A 298 19.17 7.21 20.94
N LEU A 299 19.00 5.92 21.29
CA LEU A 299 19.93 5.16 22.13
C LEU A 299 20.93 4.35 21.30
N GLY A 300 20.89 4.46 19.96
CA GLY A 300 21.74 3.74 19.02
C GLY A 300 21.30 2.29 18.75
N ALA A 301 20.13 1.87 19.25
CA ALA A 301 19.61 0.53 18.98
C ALA A 301 19.01 0.48 17.57
N ARG A 302 19.31 -0.61 16.85
CA ARG A 302 18.76 -0.85 15.51
C ARG A 302 17.34 -1.41 15.61
N HIS A 303 16.46 -0.87 14.80
CA HIS A 303 15.08 -1.31 14.67
C HIS A 303 14.75 -1.61 13.22
N CYS A 304 14.01 -2.68 13.02
CA CYS A 304 13.32 -2.96 11.77
C CYS A 304 11.89 -3.38 12.08
N GLY A 305 10.91 -2.85 11.37
CA GLY A 305 9.52 -3.20 11.64
C GLY A 305 8.53 -2.58 10.66
N VAL A 306 7.47 -3.32 10.37
CA VAL A 306 6.32 -2.82 9.60
C VAL A 306 5.74 -1.60 10.32
N LEU A 307 5.66 -0.48 9.60
CA LEU A 307 5.01 0.76 10.01
C LEU A 307 3.53 0.73 9.69
N GLU A 308 3.21 0.28 8.47
CA GLU A 308 1.86 0.29 7.94
C GLU A 308 1.70 -0.59 6.70
N GLN A 309 0.45 -0.73 6.25
CA GLN A 309 0.10 -1.39 4.98
C GLN A 309 -0.63 -0.41 4.04
N SER A 310 -0.58 -0.73 2.75
CA SER A 310 -1.38 -0.08 1.69
C SER A 310 -1.92 -1.12 0.70
N TRP A 311 -3.23 -1.38 0.77
CA TRP A 311 -3.97 -2.29 -0.13
C TRP A 311 -4.92 -1.53 -1.06
N ARG A 312 -4.38 -0.51 -1.75
CA ARG A 312 -5.05 0.33 -2.76
C ARG A 312 -4.03 0.82 -3.78
N ILE A 313 -4.44 1.48 -4.86
CA ILE A 313 -3.48 2.20 -5.72
C ILE A 313 -2.69 3.21 -4.89
N GLY A 314 -1.38 3.30 -5.13
CA GLY A 314 -0.48 4.18 -4.39
C GLY A 314 0.82 4.47 -5.12
N GLY A 315 1.77 5.08 -4.40
CA GLY A 315 3.01 5.61 -4.96
C GLY A 315 4.01 4.59 -5.53
N ALA A 316 3.77 3.29 -5.39
CA ALA A 316 4.57 2.24 -6.04
C ALA A 316 3.86 1.62 -7.26
N THR A 317 2.59 1.95 -7.50
CA THR A 317 1.76 1.29 -8.52
C THR A 317 2.26 1.49 -9.95
N GLY A 318 2.89 2.61 -10.26
CA GLY A 318 3.53 2.81 -11.57
C GLY A 318 4.62 1.77 -11.84
N ALA A 319 5.55 1.61 -10.90
CA ALA A 319 6.62 0.62 -10.98
C ALA A 319 6.09 -0.83 -11.02
N GLU A 320 5.02 -1.14 -10.25
CA GLU A 320 4.34 -2.44 -10.31
C GLU A 320 3.79 -2.73 -11.71
N ILE A 321 3.06 -1.79 -12.32
CA ILE A 321 2.52 -1.91 -13.68
C ILE A 321 3.65 -2.08 -14.69
N GLY A 322 4.72 -1.29 -14.58
CA GLY A 322 5.89 -1.40 -15.42
C GLY A 322 6.53 -2.79 -15.38
N ALA A 323 6.71 -3.33 -14.17
CA ALA A 323 7.25 -4.67 -13.99
C ALA A 323 6.32 -5.77 -14.54
N LEU A 324 5.01 -5.68 -14.30
CA LEU A 324 4.03 -6.60 -14.88
C LEU A 324 4.05 -6.58 -16.41
N ARG A 325 4.20 -5.39 -17.02
CA ARG A 325 4.35 -5.25 -18.48
C ARG A 325 5.62 -5.92 -18.98
N ALA A 326 6.76 -5.68 -18.32
CA ALA A 326 8.03 -6.31 -18.67
C ALA A 326 7.95 -7.85 -18.57
N PHE A 327 7.33 -8.37 -17.52
CA PHE A 327 7.11 -9.80 -17.35
C PHE A 327 6.15 -10.40 -18.39
N ARG A 328 5.16 -9.64 -18.85
CA ARG A 328 4.30 -10.11 -19.94
C ARG A 328 5.03 -10.15 -21.28
N THR A 329 5.82 -9.12 -21.58
CA THR A 329 6.59 -9.04 -22.81
C THR A 329 7.72 -10.06 -22.86
N ASN A 330 8.37 -10.35 -21.74
CA ASN A 330 9.43 -11.36 -21.62
C ASN A 330 9.07 -12.42 -20.56
N PRO A 331 8.43 -13.54 -20.96
CA PRO A 331 8.10 -14.63 -20.05
C PRO A 331 9.30 -15.27 -19.34
N ARG A 332 10.52 -15.12 -19.87
CA ARG A 332 11.76 -15.65 -19.28
C ARG A 332 12.41 -14.71 -18.26
N ALA A 333 11.97 -13.46 -18.16
CA ALA A 333 12.44 -12.55 -17.14
C ALA A 333 11.98 -13.03 -15.75
N CYS A 334 12.94 -13.18 -14.84
CA CYS A 334 12.71 -13.58 -13.45
C CYS A 334 12.73 -12.38 -12.51
N ALA A 335 13.47 -11.33 -12.83
CA ALA A 335 13.44 -10.07 -12.09
C ALA A 335 13.66 -8.85 -13.01
N VAL A 336 13.12 -7.72 -12.58
CA VAL A 336 13.25 -6.41 -13.24
C VAL A 336 13.41 -5.32 -12.19
N ARG A 337 14.10 -4.24 -12.53
CA ARG A 337 14.15 -3.04 -11.71
C ARG A 337 13.15 -2.04 -12.28
N ALA A 338 12.38 -1.42 -11.41
CA ALA A 338 11.39 -0.42 -11.80
C ALA A 338 11.33 0.67 -10.74
N SER A 339 11.19 1.92 -11.16
CA SER A 339 11.12 3.04 -10.22
C SER A 339 9.82 3.83 -10.40
N THR A 340 9.31 4.45 -9.34
CA THR A 340 8.33 5.54 -9.44
C THR A 340 8.97 6.80 -8.87
N ARG A 341 8.64 7.96 -9.42
CA ARG A 341 9.10 9.28 -8.97
C ARG A 341 7.96 10.27 -8.94
N GLU A 342 7.97 11.13 -7.92
CA GLU A 342 7.12 12.29 -7.76
C GLU A 342 8.01 13.52 -7.59
N LEU A 343 7.90 14.46 -8.53
CA LEU A 343 8.70 15.67 -8.60
C LEU A 343 7.80 16.90 -8.53
N TYR A 344 8.27 17.93 -7.82
CA TYR A 344 7.59 19.20 -7.66
C TYR A 344 8.39 20.32 -8.35
N GLY A 345 7.68 21.31 -8.88
CA GLY A 345 8.25 22.46 -9.60
C GLY A 345 8.14 22.33 -11.12
N ASP A 346 8.38 23.44 -11.82
CA ASP A 346 8.17 23.57 -13.26
C ASP A 346 9.27 22.88 -14.10
N ASP A 347 10.48 22.77 -13.56
CA ASP A 347 11.68 22.29 -14.25
C ASP A 347 11.97 20.79 -14.01
N ALA A 348 10.92 19.98 -13.87
CA ALA A 348 11.07 18.54 -13.64
C ALA A 348 11.86 17.87 -14.78
N GLN A 349 13.05 17.35 -14.44
CA GLN A 349 13.87 16.56 -15.35
C GLN A 349 13.33 15.12 -15.38
N ILE A 350 12.89 14.69 -16.55
CA ILE A 350 12.26 13.39 -16.75
C ILE A 350 13.16 12.57 -17.68
N PRO A 351 13.49 11.31 -17.32
CA PRO A 351 14.20 10.40 -18.23
C PRO A 351 13.44 10.18 -19.54
N ASP A 352 14.16 10.01 -20.65
CA ASP A 352 13.54 9.84 -21.99
C ASP A 352 12.66 8.59 -22.10
N ASP A 353 12.96 7.55 -21.31
CA ASP A 353 12.25 6.27 -21.26
C ASP A 353 11.14 6.23 -20.20
N ALA A 354 10.88 7.35 -19.51
CA ALA A 354 9.89 7.40 -18.45
C ALA A 354 8.45 7.33 -18.98
N CYS A 355 7.62 6.53 -18.32
CA CYS A 355 6.19 6.55 -18.51
C CYS A 355 5.59 7.62 -17.58
N ILE A 356 5.15 8.74 -18.16
CA ILE A 356 4.47 9.81 -17.44
C ILE A 356 3.08 9.33 -17.02
N VAL A 357 2.80 9.42 -15.72
CA VAL A 357 1.50 9.09 -15.12
C VAL A 357 0.68 10.37 -14.90
N TYR A 358 1.35 11.45 -14.51
CA TYR A 358 0.72 12.76 -14.35
C TYR A 358 1.74 13.86 -14.63
N ARG A 359 1.31 14.92 -15.30
CA ARG A 359 2.07 16.17 -15.41
C ARG A 359 1.08 17.34 -15.50
N GLY A 360 1.17 18.26 -14.56
CA GLY A 360 0.25 19.40 -14.51
C GLY A 360 0.48 20.30 -13.31
N VAL A 361 -0.37 21.32 -13.20
CA VAL A 361 -0.41 22.21 -12.03
C VAL A 361 -1.64 21.85 -11.22
N ASP A 362 -1.41 21.37 -10.01
CA ASP A 362 -2.44 21.08 -9.02
C ASP A 362 -2.76 22.33 -8.21
N GLU A 363 -4.03 22.58 -7.92
CA GLU A 363 -4.48 23.78 -7.18
C GLU A 363 -3.89 23.86 -5.77
N GLN A 364 -3.64 22.73 -5.13
CA GLN A 364 -3.14 22.67 -3.76
C GLN A 364 -1.63 22.55 -3.72
N VAL A 365 -1.04 21.72 -4.59
CA VAL A 365 0.39 21.40 -4.51
C VAL A 365 1.24 22.05 -5.59
N GLY A 366 0.66 22.81 -6.51
CA GLY A 366 1.37 23.47 -7.61
C GLY A 366 1.82 22.51 -8.70
N ALA A 367 2.86 22.88 -9.45
CA ALA A 367 3.42 22.04 -10.51
C ALA A 367 3.94 20.72 -9.95
N VAL A 368 3.45 19.61 -10.48
CA VAL A 368 3.81 18.25 -10.07
C VAL A 368 3.88 17.32 -11.27
N THR A 369 4.90 16.46 -11.28
CA THR A 369 5.12 15.42 -12.28
C THR A 369 5.27 14.08 -11.58
N LYS A 370 4.53 13.07 -12.04
CA LYS A 370 4.65 11.67 -11.59
C LYS A 370 4.96 10.78 -12.78
N TYR A 371 5.97 9.94 -12.65
CA TYR A 371 6.35 8.99 -13.68
C TYR A 371 6.90 7.70 -13.07
N TYR A 372 7.03 6.67 -13.90
CA TYR A 372 7.78 5.48 -13.56
C TYR A 372 8.73 5.07 -14.68
N THR A 373 9.80 4.36 -14.35
CA THR A 373 10.74 3.77 -15.32
C THR A 373 10.86 2.27 -15.07
N VAL A 374 11.32 1.53 -16.08
CA VAL A 374 11.61 0.10 -15.97
C VAL A 374 12.94 -0.15 -16.67
N ASP A 375 13.92 -0.70 -15.95
CA ASP A 375 15.21 -1.04 -16.54
C ASP A 375 15.01 -2.07 -17.64
N HIS A 376 15.61 -1.83 -18.81
CA HIS A 376 15.54 -2.73 -19.96
C HIS A 376 16.30 -4.05 -19.73
N ASP A 377 17.29 -4.04 -18.83
CA ASP A 377 18.09 -5.21 -18.48
C ASP A 377 17.37 -6.07 -17.44
N THR A 378 16.59 -7.04 -17.92
CA THR A 378 15.93 -8.02 -17.04
C THR A 378 16.90 -9.12 -16.63
N LEU A 379 16.89 -9.52 -15.35
CA LEU A 379 17.61 -10.72 -14.91
C LEU A 379 16.86 -11.96 -15.39
N GLN A 380 17.52 -12.76 -16.24
CA GLN A 380 16.99 -14.03 -16.75
C GLN A 380 17.24 -15.14 -15.72
N GLY A 381 16.27 -16.05 -15.58
CA GLY A 381 16.49 -17.28 -14.82
C GLY A 381 17.56 -18.13 -15.49
N SER A 382 18.41 -18.79 -14.71
CA SER A 382 19.22 -19.89 -15.24
C SER A 382 18.29 -20.90 -15.89
N SER A 383 18.55 -21.26 -17.14
CA SER A 383 17.87 -22.39 -17.77
C SER A 383 18.20 -23.64 -16.95
N ASP A 384 17.24 -24.12 -16.17
CA ASP A 384 17.36 -25.44 -15.55
C ASP A 384 17.55 -26.47 -16.66
N ARG A 385 18.65 -27.23 -16.55
CA ARG A 385 18.92 -28.44 -17.31
C ARG A 385 18.21 -29.63 -16.68
#